data_AF-A0AAN8X1S3-F1
#
_entry.id   AF-A0AAN8X1S3-F1
#
_cell.length_a   1.000
_cell.length_b   1.000
_cell.length_c   1.000
_cell.angle_alpha   90.00
_cell.angle_beta   90.00
_cell.angle_gamma   90.00
#
_symmetry.space_group_name_H-M   'P 1'
#
loop_
_entity.id
_entity.type
_entity.pdbx_description
1 polymer ?
#
loop_
_entity_poly.entity_id
_entity_poly.type
_entity_poly.pdbx_seq_one_letter_code
_entity_poly.pdbx_strand_id
1 'polypeptide(L)'
;MTDVVSVVMGGPLGGSMRVTKWIWKNRTLAIGVFVVITAVKIHRTMKKRQRRLQWAKAGKDVVVIHCIGPGIYTPSVSPFVMKLATYLRLAQIPHQVSHR
;
A
#
# COMPACT_ATOMS: atom_id res chain seq x y z
N MET A 1 -30.26 13.73 -10.49
CA MET A 1 -28.79 13.57 -10.36
C MET A 1 -28.39 13.49 -8.88
N THR A 2 -29.02 12.60 -8.10
CA THR A 2 -28.78 12.46 -6.64
C THR A 2 -28.65 11.01 -6.20
N ASP A 3 -28.83 10.04 -7.10
CA ASP A 3 -29.12 8.65 -6.70
C ASP A 3 -27.90 7.72 -6.65
N VAL A 4 -26.70 8.24 -6.93
CA VAL A 4 -25.46 7.41 -6.91
C VAL A 4 -24.81 7.37 -5.53
N VAL A 5 -25.20 8.24 -4.60
CA VAL A 5 -24.60 8.30 -3.24
C VAL A 5 -25.29 7.32 -2.27
N SER A 6 -26.53 6.91 -2.56
CA SER A 6 -27.37 6.11 -1.65
C SER A 6 -27.04 4.62 -1.61
N VAL A 7 -26.25 4.10 -2.56
CA VAL A 7 -26.04 2.64 -2.73
C VAL A 7 -24.91 2.07 -1.85
N VAL A 8 -24.06 2.91 -1.24
CA VAL A 8 -22.89 2.43 -0.46
C VAL A 8 -23.16 2.26 1.04
N MET A 9 -24.34 2.66 1.55
CA MET A 9 -24.64 2.68 3.00
C MET A 9 -25.80 1.75 3.39
N GLY A 10 -25.93 0.60 2.74
CA GLY A 10 -26.91 -0.43 3.08
C GLY A 10 -26.31 -1.55 3.93
N GLY A 11 -26.15 -1.33 5.24
CA GLY A 11 -25.82 -2.38 6.20
C GLY A 11 -26.50 -2.11 7.55
N PRO A 12 -27.24 -3.06 8.14
CA PRO A 12 -28.06 -2.82 9.31
C PRO A 12 -27.18 -2.86 10.56
N LEU A 13 -27.03 -1.72 11.23
CA LEU A 13 -26.47 -1.68 12.59
C LEU A 13 -27.54 -1.13 13.53
N GLY A 14 -28.46 -2.02 13.89
CA GLY A 14 -29.28 -1.88 15.09
C GLY A 14 -28.36 -1.94 16.31
N GLY A 15 -27.83 -0.78 16.70
CA GLY A 15 -26.93 -0.65 17.83
C GLY A 15 -26.54 0.80 18.10
N SER A 16 -27.18 1.39 19.11
CA SER A 16 -26.78 2.64 19.78
C SER A 16 -27.14 3.97 19.10
N MET A 17 -28.40 4.38 19.27
CA MET A 17 -28.89 5.77 19.06
C MET A 17 -28.08 6.85 19.84
N ARG A 18 -27.30 6.47 20.86
CA ARG A 18 -26.42 7.41 21.59
C ARG A 18 -25.20 7.81 20.77
N VAL A 19 -24.63 6.89 20.00
CA VAL A 19 -23.42 7.13 19.21
C VAL A 19 -23.74 8.02 18.01
N THR A 20 -24.88 7.81 17.36
CA THR A 20 -25.30 8.63 16.21
C THR A 20 -25.58 10.08 16.61
N LYS A 21 -26.26 10.31 17.74
CA LYS A 21 -26.49 11.66 18.29
C LYS A 21 -25.19 12.38 18.69
N TRP A 22 -24.22 11.64 19.22
CA TRP A 22 -22.90 12.19 19.58
C TRP A 22 -22.07 12.60 18.36
N ILE A 23 -22.07 11.75 17.31
CA ILE A 23 -21.40 12.04 16.04
C ILE A 23 -22.01 13.30 15.36
N TRP A 24 -23.33 13.47 15.44
CA TRP A 24 -24.01 14.65 14.88
C TRP A 24 -23.67 15.95 15.62
N LYS A 25 -23.47 15.89 16.93
CA LYS A 25 -23.03 17.03 17.76
C LYS A 25 -21.60 17.48 17.42
N ASN A 26 -20.71 16.54 17.09
CA ASN A 26 -19.30 16.78 16.80
C ASN A 26 -18.96 16.61 15.31
N ARG A 27 -19.87 17.03 14.41
CA ARG A 27 -19.76 16.80 12.95
C ARG A 27 -18.45 17.31 12.33
N THR A 28 -17.92 18.45 12.80
CA THR A 28 -16.68 19.04 12.29
C THR A 28 -15.46 18.16 12.57
N LEU A 29 -15.39 17.56 13.77
CA LEU A 29 -14.33 16.61 14.13
C LEU A 29 -14.44 15.30 13.34
N ALA A 30 -15.66 14.80 13.16
CA ALA A 30 -15.91 13.57 12.41
C ALA A 30 -15.50 13.71 10.93
N ILE A 31 -15.83 14.85 10.31
CA ILE A 31 -15.40 15.19 8.95
C ILE A 31 -13.88 15.30 8.88
N GLY A 32 -13.24 15.98 9.84
CA GLY A 32 -11.79 16.09 9.91
C GLY A 32 -11.08 14.74 9.94
N VAL A 33 -11.53 13.81 10.80
CA VAL A 33 -10.97 12.45 10.88
C VAL A 33 -11.17 11.68 9.57
N PHE A 34 -12.35 11.79 8.94
CA PHE A 34 -12.64 11.10 7.69
C PHE A 34 -11.73 11.59 6.55
N VAL A 35 -11.48 12.90 6.45
CA VAL A 35 -10.56 13.50 5.47
C VAL A 35 -9.13 12.99 5.68
N VAL A 36 -8.66 12.89 6.92
CA VAL A 36 -7.32 12.35 7.22
C VAL A 36 -7.21 10.89 6.79
N ILE A 37 -8.22 10.06 7.09
CA ILE A 37 -8.21 8.64 6.73
C ILE A 37 -8.22 8.46 5.20
N THR A 38 -9.05 9.22 4.48
CA THR A 38 -9.11 9.14 3.01
C THR A 38 -7.80 9.62 2.38
N ALA A 39 -7.22 10.74 2.86
CA ALA A 39 -5.93 11.22 2.41
C ALA A 39 -4.81 10.19 2.62
N VAL A 40 -4.75 9.55 3.80
CA VAL A 40 -3.77 8.49 4.08
C VAL A 40 -3.97 7.28 3.17
N LYS A 41 -5.23 6.87 2.93
CA LYS A 41 -5.52 5.77 2.00
C LYS A 41 -5.08 6.11 0.58
N ILE A 42 -5.41 7.31 0.09
CA ILE A 42 -5.01 7.81 -1.24
C ILE A 42 -3.49 7.86 -1.36
N HIS A 43 -2.80 8.41 -0.36
CA HIS A 43 -1.35 8.47 -0.37
C HIS A 43 -0.72 7.06 -0.42
N ARG A 44 -1.27 6.10 0.34
CA ARG A 44 -0.83 4.71 0.32
C ARG A 44 -1.08 4.04 -1.04
N THR A 45 -2.21 4.30 -1.70
CA THR A 45 -2.49 3.76 -3.04
C THR A 45 -1.60 4.39 -4.11
N MET A 46 -1.35 5.70 -4.05
CA MET A 46 -0.41 6.37 -4.95
C MET A 46 1.01 5.80 -4.84
N LYS A 47 1.51 5.59 -3.61
CA LYS A 47 2.83 4.97 -3.39
C LYS A 47 2.91 3.51 -3.90
N LYS A 48 1.79 2.78 -3.90
CA LYS A 48 1.72 1.45 -4.55
C LYS A 48 1.74 1.56 -6.07
N ARG A 49 1.05 2.54 -6.65
CA ARG A 49 1.04 2.78 -8.10
C ARG A 49 2.42 3.17 -8.62
N GLN A 50 3.13 4.05 -7.92
CA GLN A 50 4.50 4.44 -8.29
C GLN A 50 5.46 3.24 -8.33
N ARG A 51 5.37 2.32 -7.36
CA ARG A 51 6.17 1.09 -7.37
C ARG A 51 5.86 0.20 -8.56
N ARG A 52 4.58 0.02 -8.90
CA ARG A 52 4.18 -0.72 -10.11
C ARG A 52 4.70 -0.08 -11.40
N LEU A 53 4.73 1.25 -11.46
CA LEU A 53 5.33 1.97 -12.60
C LEU A 53 6.84 1.75 -12.67
N GLN A 54 7.54 1.74 -11.54
CA GLN A 54 8.97 1.40 -11.50
C GLN A 54 9.22 -0.05 -11.93
N TRP A 55 8.37 -1.00 -11.52
CA TRP A 55 8.45 -2.39 -11.97
C TRP A 55 8.18 -2.53 -13.47
N ALA A 56 7.19 -1.81 -14.00
CA ALA A 56 6.92 -1.78 -15.43
C ALA A 56 8.10 -1.17 -16.23
N LYS A 57 8.85 -0.24 -15.63
CA LYS A 57 10.04 0.38 -16.24
C LYS A 57 11.27 -0.53 -16.20
N ALA A 58 11.33 -1.53 -15.33
CA ALA A 58 12.51 -2.39 -15.14
C ALA A 58 12.85 -3.26 -16.38
N GLY A 59 11.93 -3.39 -17.36
CA GLY A 59 12.17 -4.11 -18.61
C GLY A 59 11.64 -5.54 -18.60
N LYS A 60 11.52 -6.15 -19.79
CA LYS A 60 10.88 -7.47 -19.98
C LYS A 60 11.76 -8.66 -19.53
N ASP A 61 13.07 -8.47 -19.47
CA ASP A 61 14.06 -9.53 -19.20
C ASP A 61 14.84 -9.30 -17.89
N VAL A 62 14.26 -8.56 -16.94
CA VAL A 62 14.89 -8.26 -15.64
C VAL A 62 14.11 -8.92 -14.51
N VAL A 63 14.81 -9.69 -13.68
CA VAL A 63 14.21 -10.33 -12.51
C VAL A 63 14.10 -9.31 -11.36
N VAL A 64 12.87 -9.00 -10.93
CA VAL A 64 12.63 -8.07 -9.82
C VAL A 64 12.45 -8.84 -8.51
N ILE A 65 13.46 -8.79 -7.65
CA ILE A 65 13.48 -9.44 -6.34
C ILE A 65 12.77 -8.56 -5.31
N HIS A 66 11.67 -9.04 -4.74
CA HIS A 66 10.87 -8.30 -3.76
C HIS A 66 11.29 -8.67 -2.34
N CYS A 67 12.26 -7.95 -1.78
CA CYS A 67 12.83 -8.25 -0.48
C CYS A 67 13.10 -6.98 0.33
N ILE A 68 13.29 -7.14 1.64
CA ILE A 68 13.89 -6.07 2.45
C ILE A 68 15.27 -5.81 1.86
N GLY A 69 15.51 -4.56 1.50
CA GLY A 69 16.72 -4.14 0.80
C GLY A 69 17.97 -4.35 1.65
N PRO A 70 19.15 -4.26 1.03
CA PRO A 70 20.41 -4.33 1.74
C PRO A 70 20.46 -3.25 2.83
N GLY A 71 20.80 -3.67 4.04
CA GLY A 71 21.21 -2.78 5.11
C GLY A 71 22.68 -2.39 4.94
N ILE A 72 23.15 -1.39 5.69
CA ILE A 72 24.53 -0.88 5.62
C ILE A 72 25.57 -1.99 5.83
N TYR A 73 25.28 -2.92 6.75
CA TYR A 73 26.20 -4.00 7.14
C TYR A 73 25.80 -5.39 6.61
N THR A 74 24.64 -5.52 5.95
CA THR A 74 24.11 -6.82 5.51
C THR A 74 23.44 -6.74 4.14
N PRO A 75 23.83 -7.57 3.16
CA PRO A 75 23.31 -7.50 1.79
C PRO A 75 21.83 -7.88 1.69
N SER A 76 21.32 -8.71 2.59
CA SER A 76 19.89 -8.97 2.75
C SER A 76 19.62 -9.60 4.12
N VAL A 77 18.48 -9.29 4.75
CA VAL A 77 18.10 -9.86 6.06
C VAL A 77 17.90 -11.38 5.98
N SER A 78 17.43 -11.88 4.83
CA SER A 78 17.15 -13.30 4.63
C SER A 78 18.27 -13.99 3.83
N PRO A 79 18.79 -15.15 4.30
CA PRO A 79 19.83 -15.90 3.60
C PRO A 79 19.33 -16.50 2.27
N PHE A 80 18.02 -16.67 2.10
CA PHE A 80 17.43 -17.15 0.83
C PHE A 80 17.63 -16.13 -0.29
N VAL A 81 17.39 -14.85 0.01
CA VAL A 81 17.51 -13.74 -0.93
C VAL A 81 18.97 -13.58 -1.36
N MET A 82 19.89 -13.73 -0.42
CA MET A 82 21.32 -13.69 -0.68
C MET A 82 21.75 -14.78 -1.66
N LYS A 83 21.28 -16.03 -1.46
CA LYS A 83 21.56 -17.14 -2.38
C LYS A 83 20.99 -16.86 -3.77
N LEU A 84 19.73 -16.43 -3.87
CA LEU A 84 19.08 -16.10 -5.14
C LEU A 84 19.84 -15.01 -5.91
N ALA A 85 20.15 -13.90 -5.24
CA ALA A 85 20.90 -12.79 -5.85
C ALA A 85 22.29 -13.24 -6.32
N THR A 86 22.94 -14.13 -5.56
CA THR A 86 24.24 -14.70 -5.95
C THR A 86 24.12 -15.55 -7.21
N TYR A 87 23.13 -16.45 -7.29
CA TYR A 87 22.91 -17.25 -8.50
C TYR A 87 22.57 -16.39 -9.73
N LEU A 88 21.74 -15.35 -9.56
CA LEU A 88 21.40 -14.43 -10.65
C LEU A 88 22.63 -13.65 -11.14
N ARG A 89 23.53 -13.25 -10.23
CA ARG A 89 24.82 -12.64 -10.59
C ARG A 89 25.73 -13.60 -11.34
N LEU A 90 25.84 -14.84 -10.86
CA LEU A 90 26.67 -15.87 -11.50
C LEU A 90 26.17 -16.20 -12.90
N ALA A 91 24.86 -16.26 -13.10
CA ALA A 91 24.23 -16.49 -14.40
C ALA A 91 24.21 -15.24 -15.32
N GLN A 92 24.78 -14.11 -14.89
CA GLN A 92 24.77 -12.83 -15.61
C GLN A 92 23.36 -12.33 -15.99
N ILE A 93 22.34 -12.69 -15.20
CA ILE A 93 20.97 -12.26 -15.44
C ILE A 93 20.76 -10.89 -14.78
N PRO A 94 20.30 -9.86 -15.52
CA PRO A 94 20.02 -8.56 -14.94
C PRO A 94 18.88 -8.69 -13.92
N HIS A 95 19.12 -8.19 -12.72
CA HIS A 95 18.18 -8.26 -11.61
C HIS A 95 18.14 -6.95 -10.84
N GLN A 96 16.99 -6.61 -10.28
CA GLN A 96 16.82 -5.45 -9.42
C GLN A 96 16.18 -5.85 -8.09
N VAL A 97 16.74 -5.32 -6.99
CA VAL A 97 16.17 -5.50 -5.66
C VAL A 97 15.21 -4.34 -5.40
N SER A 98 13.92 -4.66 -5.27
CA SER A 98 12.89 -3.68 -4.94
C SER A 98 12.50 -3.83 -3.46
N HIS A 99 12.78 -2.79 -2.67
CA HIS A 99 12.39 -2.71 -1.26
C HIS A 99 10.88 -2.46 -1.14
N ARG A 100 10.19 -3.25 -0.30
CA ARG A 100 8.76 -3.07 0.02
C ARG A 100 8.50 -1.95 1.01
#